data_AF-A0A926YSJ4-F1
#
_entry.id   AF-A0A926YSJ4-F1
#
_cell.length_a   1.000
_cell.length_b   1.000
_cell.length_c   1.000
_cell.angle_alpha   90.00
_cell.angle_beta   90.00
_cell.angle_gamma   90.00
#
_symmetry.space_group_name_H-M   'P 1'
#
loop_
_entity.id
_entity.type
_entity.pdbx_description
1 polymer ?
#
loop_
_entity_poly.entity_id
_entity_poly.type
_entity_poly.pdbx_seq_one_letter_code
_entity_poly.pdbx_strand_id
1 'polypeptide(L)' 'MLEYRSVVCVFHGIGVSEEIRILRINGQEQPEWKGRRWVDYLNTSARDGWELVTVNHLGGGLLVHFKREI' A
#
# COMPACT_ATOMS: atom_id res chain seq x y z
N MET A 1 -19.18 -11.32 -2.91
CA MET A 1 -18.20 -12.01 -2.03
C MET A 1 -17.20 -10.98 -1.53
N LEU A 2 -16.67 -11.10 -0.32
CA LEU A 2 -15.77 -10.08 0.26
C LEU A 2 -14.32 -10.55 0.24
N GLU A 3 -13.42 -9.73 -0.31
CA GLU A 3 -11.98 -9.98 -0.39
C GLU A 3 -11.21 -9.00 0.50
N TYR A 4 -10.10 -9.45 1.07
CA TYR A 4 -9.21 -8.64 1.90
C TYR A 4 -7.76 -8.76 1.46
N ARG A 5 -7.00 -7.68 1.61
CA ARG A 5 -5.54 -7.72 1.46
C ARG A 5 -4.84 -6.82 2.47
N SER A 6 -3.63 -7.23 2.83
CA SER A 6 -2.73 -6.48 3.70
C SER A 6 -1.56 -5.95 2.89
N VAL A 7 -1.26 -4.67 3.04
CA VAL A 7 -0.20 -3.97 2.29
C VAL A 7 0.80 -3.40 3.28
N VAL A 8 2.06 -3.81 3.16
CA VAL A 8 3.16 -3.19 3.87
C VAL A 8 3.88 -2.28 2.90
N CYS A 9 4.01 -1.00 3.24
CA CYS A 9 4.71 0.00 2.44
C CYS A 9 5.81 0.64 3.26
N VAL A 10 7.04 0.70 2.74
CA VAL A 10 8.20 1.38 3.34
C VAL A 10 8.59 2.52 2.42
N PHE A 11 8.88 3.71 2.96
CA PHE A 11 9.18 4.90 2.17
C PHE A 11 10.66 5.25 2.11
N HIS A 12 11.07 5.95 1.06
CA HIS A 12 12.38 6.63 0.99
C HIS A 12 12.35 7.92 1.80
N GLY A 13 12.77 7.87 3.07
CA GLY A 13 12.90 9.08 3.90
C GLY A 13 11.54 9.57 4.41
N ILE A 14 11.22 9.19 5.64
CA ILE A 14 9.98 9.58 6.33
C ILE A 14 9.85 11.12 6.31
N GLY A 15 8.80 11.64 5.69
CA GLY A 15 8.43 13.06 5.74
C GLY A 15 8.88 13.96 4.58
N VAL A 16 9.67 13.48 3.61
CA VAL A 16 10.11 14.30 2.46
C VAL A 16 9.72 13.68 1.11
N SER A 17 9.63 12.35 1.05
CA SER A 17 9.31 11.62 -0.16
C SER A 17 8.32 10.50 0.16
N GLU A 18 7.13 10.56 -0.44
CA GLU A 18 6.14 9.47 -0.42
C GLU A 18 6.48 8.37 -1.45
N GLU A 19 7.74 8.29 -1.86
CA GLU A 19 8.23 7.29 -2.79
C GLU A 19 8.40 5.94 -2.09
N ILE A 20 7.87 4.91 -2.74
CA ILE A 20 7.88 3.54 -2.26
C ILE A 20 9.30 2.96 -2.40
N ARG A 21 9.89 2.58 -1.27
CA ARG A 21 11.10 1.76 -1.21
C ARG A 21 10.78 0.27 -1.37
N ILE A 22 9.78 -0.19 -0.64
CA ILE A 22 9.30 -1.58 -0.60
C ILE A 22 7.78 -1.55 -0.51
N LEU A 23 7.10 -2.31 -1.36
CA LEU A 23 5.68 -2.58 -1.24
C LEU A 23 5.44 -4.09 -1.25
N ARG A 24 4.72 -4.60 -0.26
CA ARG A 24 4.35 -6.01 -0.15
C ARG A 24 2.85 -6.14 -0.02
N ILE A 25 2.24 -6.98 -0.84
CA ILE A 25 0.81 -7.33 -0.79
C ILE A 25 0.71 -8.77 -0.29
N ASN A 26 0.00 -8.99 0.81
CA ASN A 26 -0.14 -10.30 1.46
C ASN A 26 1.21 -11.00 1.68
N GLY A 27 2.23 -10.22 2.03
CA GLY A 27 3.60 -10.71 2.26
C GLY A 27 4.48 -10.82 0.99
N GLN A 28 3.90 -10.72 -0.21
CA GLN A 28 4.64 -10.80 -1.47
C GLN A 28 5.07 -9.42 -1.96
N GLU A 29 6.36 -9.25 -2.21
CA GLU A 29 6.92 -8.01 -2.72
C GLU A 29 6.48 -7.73 -4.16
N GLN A 30 6.15 -6.46 -4.43
CA GLN A 30 5.69 -5.98 -5.73
C GLN A 30 6.75 -5.00 -6.28
N PRO A 31 7.79 -5.51 -6.95
CA PRO A 31 8.94 -4.72 -7.36
C PRO A 31 8.59 -3.60 -8.37
N GLU A 32 7.49 -3.73 -9.11
CA GLU A 32 7.02 -2.74 -10.08
C GLU A 32 6.60 -1.40 -9.45
N TRP A 33 6.31 -1.39 -8.14
CA TRP A 33 5.97 -0.20 -7.38
C TRP A 33 7.16 0.52 -6.77
N LYS A 34 8.35 -0.09 -6.80
CA LYS A 34 9.57 0.55 -6.28
C LYS A 34 9.88 1.83 -7.04
N GLY A 35 10.15 2.91 -6.33
CA GLY A 35 10.41 4.23 -6.91
C GLY A 35 9.16 4.99 -7.36
N ARG A 36 7.96 4.40 -7.23
CA ARG A 36 6.69 5.10 -7.51
C ARG A 36 6.15 5.78 -6.26
N ARG A 37 5.22 6.72 -6.43
CA ARG A 37 4.59 7.38 -5.28
C ARG A 37 3.50 6.52 -4.67
N TRP A 38 3.39 6.57 -3.36
CA TRP A 38 2.33 5.90 -2.59
C TRP A 38 0.93 6.28 -3.06
N VAL A 39 0.71 7.57 -3.38
CA VAL A 39 -0.57 8.06 -3.88
C VAL A 39 -0.97 7.39 -5.20
N ASP A 40 -0.01 7.02 -6.06
CA ASP A 40 -0.30 6.31 -7.31
C ASP A 40 -0.82 4.90 -7.03
N TYR A 41 -0.25 4.22 -6.02
CA TYR A 41 -0.73 2.93 -5.57
C TYR A 41 -2.16 3.01 -5.00
N LEU A 42 -2.43 4.02 -4.17
CA LEU A 42 -3.76 4.26 -3.62
C LEU A 42 -4.80 4.52 -4.72
N ASN A 43 -4.46 5.33 -5.72
CA ASN A 43 -5.35 5.64 -6.83
C ASN A 43 -5.66 4.40 -7.69
N THR A 44 -4.66 3.58 -8.00
CA THR A 44 -4.87 2.31 -8.71
C THR A 44 -5.72 1.36 -7.88
N SER A 45 -5.45 1.26 -6.58
CA SER A 45 -6.22 0.43 -5.65
C SER A 45 -7.70 0.83 -5.62
N ALA A 46 -7.98 2.12 -5.50
CA ALA A 46 -9.34 2.65 -5.52
C ALA A 46 -10.04 2.37 -6.86
N ARG A 47 -9.34 2.52 -7.98
CA ARG A 47 -9.85 2.19 -9.32
C ARG A 47 -10.21 0.71 -9.45
N ASP A 48 -9.43 -0.16 -8.82
CA ASP A 48 -9.65 -1.61 -8.80
C ASP A 48 -10.72 -2.06 -7.79
N GLY A 49 -11.42 -1.10 -7.15
CA GLY A 49 -12.50 -1.34 -6.19
C GLY A 49 -12.04 -1.63 -4.76
N TRP A 50 -10.76 -1.42 -4.44
CA TRP A 50 -10.26 -1.62 -3.08
C TRP A 50 -10.54 -0.41 -2.19
N GLU A 51 -11.21 -0.67 -1.09
CA GLU A 51 -11.51 0.28 -0.03
C GLU A 51 -10.53 0.14 1.13
N LEU A 52 -10.07 1.28 1.64
CA LEU A 52 -9.18 1.31 2.79
C LEU A 52 -9.97 1.04 4.08
N VAL A 53 -9.47 0.10 4.90
CA VAL A 53 -10.09 -0.28 6.17
C VAL A 53 -9.32 0.32 7.35
N THR A 54 -8.01 0.12 7.39
CA THR A 54 -7.16 0.63 8.47
C THR A 54 -5.76 1.00 7.96
N VAL A 55 -5.12 1.91 8.67
CA VAL A 55 -3.71 2.30 8.46
C VAL A 55 -3.02 2.28 9.82
N ASN A 56 -1.94 1.53 9.93
CA ASN A 56 -1.08 1.45 11.09
C ASN A 56 0.32 1.95 10.72
N HIS A 57 0.90 2.81 11.55
CA HIS A 57 2.26 3.29 11.35
C HIS A 57 3.26 2.25 11.85
N LEU A 58 4.22 1.91 10.99
CA LEU A 58 5.43 1.17 11.36
C LEU A 58 6.57 2.20 11.37
N GLY A 59 7.56 2.08 12.25
CA GLY A 59 8.63 3.08 12.43
C GLY A 59 9.46 3.46 11.18
N GLY A 60 9.19 2.85 10.02
CA GLY A 60 9.71 3.22 8.70
C GLY A 60 8.70 3.15 7.54
N GLY A 61 7.40 3.03 7.82
CA GLY A 61 6.40 2.75 6.79
C GLY A 61 4.96 2.64 7.31
N LEU A 62 4.10 2.00 6.54
CA LEU A 62 2.69 1.75 6.86
C LEU A 62 2.36 0.26 6.70
N LEU A 63 1.48 -0.23 7.57
CA LEU A 63 0.68 -1.42 7.34
C LEU A 63 -0.76 -0.95 7.05
N VAL A 64 -1.26 -1.26 5.87
CA VAL A 64 -2.57 -0.82 5.38
C VAL A 64 -3.41 -2.02 5.02
N HIS A 65 -4.64 -2.07 5.53
CA HIS A 65 -5.59 -3.12 5.19
C HIS A 65 -6.65 -2.59 4.24
N PHE A 66 -6.94 -3.35 3.19
CA PHE A 66 -7.98 -3.06 2.22
C PHE A 66 -9.01 -4.18 2.18
N LYS A 67 -10.24 -3.83 1.78
CA LYS A 67 -11.31 -4.76 1.43
C LYS A 67 -11.86 -4.45 0.03
N ARG A 68 -12.52 -5.40 -0.62
CA ARG A 68 -13.24 -5.19 -1.88
C ARG A 68 -14.42 -6.14 -2.00
N GLU A 69 -15.52 -5.67 -2.57
CA GLU A 69 -16.67 -6.51 -2.95
C GLU A 69 -16.50 -7.04 -4.39
N ILE A 70 -16.77 -8.33 -4.59
CA ILE A 70 -16.73 -9.05 -5.87
C ILE A 70 -18.11 -9.59 -6.21
#